data_AF-A0A8H8ND09-F1
#
_entry.id   AF-A0A8H8ND09-F1
#
_cell.length_a   1.000
_cell.length_b   1.000
_cell.length_c   1.000
_cell.angle_alpha   90.00
_cell.angle_beta   90.00
_cell.angle_gamma   90.00
#
_symmetry.space_group_name_H-M   'P 1'
#
loop_
_entity.id
_entity.type
_entity.pdbx_description
1 polymer ?
#
loop_
_entity_poly.entity_id
_entity_poly.type
_entity_poly.pdbx_seq_one_letter_code
_entity_poly.pdbx_strand_id
1 'polypeptide(L)'
;MSKVLDPSIDKVNFLSPTIEQRNPPLMDLPQQNRTSMSRALGAAFLSHQVAELERNANGHRRPSRGRGGARGGGMRRAEKDQDYDPEFDRARTKADFGISPPGADEGSWRRRPQSSDDTASESASPPRPRVISHAQPRAAPLPDIIVVDGSVLIHALGAVQRWCRNKRTEVVIPLEALNTLDVLKSGNSQLAVRSRAASRLLEDEVGENPRIRVQRDDAFIPWDTMAAKAPSGASSVPNQPDSRWKVEGAGAPEWMKRIVCCAKWESNTGTTDGKRVALAVIDSVDANPAGRHESLVDGDLVRSWASKLGLEVMDVEKERPAQSPGKGERRARGGGAGGRAGGPPPGRGRSRGGLVEKPAAAIMAPPAGKIIRVLARGEKLDPE
;
A
#
# COMPACT_ATOMS: atom_id res chain seq x y z
N MET A 1 -30.11 -15.82 -59.30
CA MET A 1 -29.62 -14.75 -60.19
C MET A 1 -28.53 -14.01 -59.44
N SER A 2 -27.30 -14.45 -59.70
CA SER A 2 -26.08 -14.00 -59.02
C SER A 2 -25.62 -12.66 -59.59
N LYS A 3 -25.36 -11.66 -58.73
CA LYS A 3 -24.62 -10.45 -59.12
C LYS A 3 -23.24 -10.49 -58.47
N VAL A 4 -22.28 -10.80 -59.33
CA VAL A 4 -20.84 -10.59 -59.17
C VAL A 4 -20.57 -9.10 -59.32
N LEU A 5 -19.83 -8.49 -58.41
CA LEU A 5 -19.23 -7.17 -58.59
C LEU A 5 -17.77 -7.22 -58.14
N ASP A 6 -16.91 -6.76 -59.04
CA ASP A 6 -15.46 -6.76 -59.04
C ASP A 6 -14.81 -5.92 -57.93
N PRO A 7 -13.61 -6.30 -57.45
CA PRO A 7 -12.72 -5.42 -56.71
C PRO A 7 -11.79 -4.65 -57.68
N SER A 8 -11.99 -3.34 -57.81
CA SER A 8 -11.04 -2.43 -58.45
C SER A 8 -9.83 -2.23 -57.56
N ILE A 9 -8.68 -2.74 -58.00
CA ILE A 9 -7.36 -2.58 -57.37
C ILE A 9 -6.74 -1.29 -57.92
N ASP A 10 -6.81 -0.21 -57.14
CA ASP A 10 -6.07 1.01 -57.43
C ASP A 10 -4.59 0.82 -57.06
N LYS A 11 -3.77 0.67 -58.10
CA LYS A 11 -2.31 0.72 -58.04
C LYS A 11 -1.89 2.18 -57.83
N VAL A 12 -1.59 2.55 -56.59
CA VAL A 12 -0.98 3.85 -56.28
C VAL A 12 0.54 3.73 -56.41
N ASN A 13 1.08 4.30 -57.50
CA ASN A 13 2.50 4.47 -57.73
C ASN A 13 3.10 5.42 -56.69
N PHE A 14 3.88 4.89 -55.75
CA PHE A 14 4.76 5.70 -54.90
C PHE A 14 6.06 5.99 -55.66
N LEU A 15 6.15 7.20 -56.21
CA LEU A 15 7.41 7.79 -56.66
C LEU A 15 8.21 8.23 -55.43
N SER A 16 9.38 7.63 -55.24
CA SER A 16 10.37 8.02 -54.22
C SER A 16 10.88 9.45 -54.47
N PRO A 17 10.84 10.35 -53.48
CA PRO A 17 11.54 11.62 -53.57
C PRO A 17 13.03 11.43 -53.26
N THR A 18 13.87 11.68 -54.25
CA THR A 18 15.32 11.82 -54.09
C THR A 18 15.60 13.04 -53.21
N ILE A 19 15.98 12.81 -51.95
CA ILE A 19 16.37 13.85 -51.00
C ILE A 19 17.80 14.30 -51.34
N GLU A 20 17.89 15.50 -51.89
CA GLU A 20 19.14 16.21 -52.17
C GLU A 20 19.81 16.60 -50.84
N GLN A 21 20.91 15.94 -50.51
CA GLN A 21 21.78 16.24 -49.36
C GLN A 21 22.47 17.61 -49.56
N ARG A 22 21.86 18.68 -49.06
CA ARG A 22 22.57 19.95 -48.80
C ARG A 22 23.22 19.89 -47.42
N ASN A 23 24.54 19.84 -47.40
CA ASN A 23 25.34 20.00 -46.18
C ASN A 23 25.08 21.38 -45.54
N PRO A 24 24.59 21.43 -44.29
CA PRO A 24 24.45 22.70 -43.58
C PRO A 24 25.83 23.27 -43.18
N PRO A 25 25.97 24.60 -43.10
CA PRO A 25 27.21 25.25 -42.72
C PRO A 25 27.54 24.96 -41.25
N LEU A 26 28.75 24.46 -41.03
CA LEU A 26 29.40 24.28 -39.73
C LEU A 26 29.63 25.66 -39.09
N MET A 27 28.68 26.11 -38.26
CA MET A 27 28.77 27.36 -37.49
C MET A 27 28.56 27.07 -36.00
N ASP A 28 29.62 27.36 -35.22
CA ASP A 28 29.72 27.60 -33.78
C ASP A 28 28.60 27.12 -32.84
N LEU A 29 28.80 25.93 -32.26
CA LEU A 29 28.17 25.51 -31.00
C LEU A 29 29.21 24.74 -30.17
N PRO A 30 29.78 25.35 -29.11
CA PRO A 30 29.52 24.81 -27.77
C PRO A 30 29.53 25.85 -26.62
N GLN A 31 29.34 27.16 -26.88
CA GLN A 31 29.39 28.16 -25.80
C GLN A 31 28.10 28.24 -24.95
N GLN A 32 26.92 28.02 -25.55
CA GLN A 32 25.65 28.02 -24.82
C GLN A 32 25.54 26.87 -23.81
N ASN A 33 26.09 25.70 -24.12
CA ASN A 33 26.11 24.57 -23.17
C ASN A 33 27.01 24.85 -21.96
N ARG A 34 28.13 25.57 -22.15
CA ARG A 34 29.02 25.93 -21.04
C ARG A 34 28.38 26.93 -20.07
N THR A 35 27.64 27.91 -20.59
CA THR A 35 26.94 28.90 -19.75
C THR A 35 25.71 28.33 -19.05
N SER A 36 24.98 27.43 -19.71
CA SER A 36 23.88 26.68 -19.09
C SER A 36 24.38 25.78 -17.94
N MET A 37 25.45 25.02 -18.20
CA MET A 37 26.04 24.12 -17.21
C MET A 37 26.67 24.87 -16.04
N SER A 38 27.33 26.02 -16.27
CA SER A 38 27.88 26.83 -15.18
C SER A 38 26.79 27.46 -14.30
N ARG A 39 25.64 27.86 -14.88
CA ARG A 39 24.47 28.31 -14.09
C ARG A 39 23.85 27.16 -13.29
N ALA A 40 23.70 25.98 -13.88
CA ALA A 40 23.14 24.82 -13.19
C ALA A 40 24.01 24.39 -11.99
N LEU A 41 25.34 24.36 -12.17
CA LEU A 41 26.28 24.06 -11.09
C LEU A 41 26.27 25.14 -9.99
N GLY A 42 26.19 26.42 -10.36
CA GLY A 42 26.05 27.52 -9.41
C GLY A 42 24.76 27.43 -8.58
N ALA A 43 23.63 27.13 -9.22
CA ALA A 43 22.35 26.96 -8.54
C ALA A 43 22.33 25.77 -7.58
N ALA A 44 22.93 24.64 -7.98
CA ALA A 44 23.05 23.45 -7.13
C ALA A 44 23.92 23.73 -5.89
N PHE A 45 25.04 24.44 -6.05
CA PHE A 45 25.92 24.83 -4.95
C PHE A 45 25.21 25.74 -3.95
N LEU A 46 24.47 26.74 -4.43
CA LEU A 46 23.66 27.62 -3.57
C LEU A 46 22.54 26.85 -2.86
N SER A 47 21.86 25.94 -3.55
CA SER A 47 20.83 25.10 -2.94
C SER A 47 21.39 24.21 -1.83
N HIS A 48 22.62 23.69 -1.99
CA HIS A 48 23.30 22.91 -0.96
C HIS A 48 23.66 23.78 0.26
N GLN A 49 24.22 24.98 0.03
CA GLN A 49 24.54 25.91 1.13
C GLN A 49 23.29 26.35 1.91
N VAL A 50 22.18 26.63 1.21
CA VAL A 50 20.90 26.95 1.86
C VAL A 50 20.40 25.78 2.70
N ALA A 51 20.46 24.55 2.17
CA ALA A 51 20.07 23.36 2.92
C ALA A 51 20.94 23.10 4.16
N GLU A 52 22.26 23.38 4.10
CA GLU A 52 23.14 23.31 5.27
C GLU A 52 22.84 24.40 6.30
N LEU A 53 22.56 25.63 5.86
CA LEU A 53 22.15 26.73 6.72
C LEU A 53 20.82 26.43 7.42
N GLU A 54 19.84 25.88 6.71
CA GLU A 54 18.56 25.47 7.30
C GLU A 54 18.75 24.35 8.33
N ARG A 55 19.65 23.40 8.08
CA ARG A 55 19.98 22.33 9.02
C ARG A 55 20.67 22.87 10.28
N ASN A 56 21.59 23.83 10.14
CA ASN A 56 22.27 24.47 11.27
C ASN A 56 21.37 25.41 12.08
N ALA A 57 20.50 26.17 11.40
CA ALA A 57 19.53 27.06 12.03
C ALA A 57 18.48 26.28 12.84
N ASN A 58 17.99 25.16 12.31
CA ASN A 58 17.05 24.30 13.03
C ASN A 58 17.71 23.47 14.14
N GLY A 59 19.01 23.18 14.06
CA GLY A 59 19.76 22.45 15.09
C GLY A 59 19.87 23.18 16.43
N HIS A 60 19.68 24.51 16.48
CA HIS A 60 19.79 25.31 17.71
C HIS A 60 18.47 25.50 18.48
N ARG A 61 17.33 25.03 17.95
CA ARG A 61 16.07 24.99 18.72
C ARG A 61 16.01 23.70 19.52
N ARG A 62 16.81 23.62 20.59
CA ARG A 62 16.61 22.62 21.64
C ARG A 62 15.17 22.76 22.16
N PRO A 63 14.36 21.69 22.22
CA PRO A 63 13.06 21.75 22.87
C PRO A 63 13.31 22.06 24.35
N SER A 64 12.98 23.29 24.74
CA SER A 64 12.92 23.71 26.14
C SER A 64 11.87 22.86 26.83
N ARG A 65 12.30 21.79 27.50
CA ARG A 65 11.52 21.07 28.50
C ARG A 65 11.32 22.01 29.70
N GLY A 66 10.38 22.94 29.62
CA GLY A 66 9.69 23.43 30.83
C GLY A 66 8.87 22.26 31.36
N ARG A 67 9.02 21.74 32.59
CA ARG A 67 9.29 22.30 33.91
C ARG A 67 8.25 23.35 34.36
N GLY A 68 7.19 22.83 34.98
CA GLY A 68 6.20 23.55 35.82
C GLY A 68 4.79 23.01 35.56
N GLY A 69 4.01 22.47 36.49
CA GLY A 69 4.12 22.25 37.94
C GLY A 69 3.23 21.03 38.32
N ALA A 70 3.58 20.25 39.35
CA ALA A 70 3.25 20.51 40.77
C ALA A 70 1.75 20.31 41.09
N ARG A 71 1.44 19.12 41.65
CA ARG A 71 0.41 18.76 42.66
C ARG A 71 0.32 17.22 42.63
N GLY A 72 0.62 16.43 43.65
CA GLY A 72 1.00 16.66 45.04
C GLY A 72 0.89 15.30 45.78
N GLY A 73 1.68 15.12 46.83
CA GLY A 73 1.55 14.04 47.83
C GLY A 73 2.16 12.70 47.40
N GLY A 74 3.01 12.04 48.17
CA GLY A 74 3.44 12.26 49.55
C GLY A 74 4.17 11.01 50.06
N MET A 75 4.99 11.20 51.10
CA MET A 75 5.63 10.19 51.98
C MET A 75 6.76 9.37 51.33
N ARG A 76 8.05 9.63 51.59
CA ARG A 76 8.80 9.49 52.87
C ARG A 76 8.42 8.24 53.67
N ARG A 77 9.19 7.16 53.50
CA ARG A 77 9.68 6.26 54.57
C ARG A 77 10.60 5.24 53.90
N ALA A 78 11.91 5.39 54.09
CA ALA A 78 12.67 4.89 55.22
C ALA A 78 13.24 3.51 54.87
N GLU A 79 14.56 3.45 54.95
CA GLU A 79 15.36 2.23 55.05
C GLU A 79 14.65 1.20 55.91
N LYS A 80 14.44 0.02 55.34
CA LYS A 80 14.30 -1.20 56.11
C LYS A 80 14.73 -2.37 55.26
N ASP A 81 15.94 -2.83 55.51
CA ASP A 81 16.33 -4.22 55.33
C ASP A 81 15.23 -5.09 55.97
N GLN A 82 14.44 -5.75 55.13
CA GLN A 82 13.44 -6.72 55.56
C GLN A 82 13.33 -7.78 54.47
N ASP A 83 13.92 -8.92 54.78
CA ASP A 83 13.63 -10.28 54.33
C ASP A 83 12.72 -10.40 53.11
N TYR A 84 13.36 -10.72 51.99
CA TYR A 84 12.70 -11.12 50.75
C TYR A 84 11.98 -12.47 50.95
N ASP A 85 10.66 -12.40 51.14
CA ASP A 85 9.76 -13.55 51.14
C ASP A 85 9.21 -13.78 49.71
N PRO A 86 9.57 -14.91 49.04
CA PRO A 86 9.19 -15.18 47.66
C PRO A 86 7.71 -15.60 47.48
N GLU A 87 6.87 -15.60 48.52
CA GLU A 87 5.50 -16.11 48.44
C GLU A 87 4.44 -15.04 48.09
N PHE A 88 4.78 -13.74 48.12
CA PHE A 88 3.80 -12.66 47.90
C PHE A 88 3.56 -12.25 46.43
N ASP A 89 4.42 -12.67 45.49
CA ASP A 89 4.28 -12.32 44.06
C ASP A 89 3.36 -13.25 43.26
N ARG A 90 2.77 -14.28 43.90
CA ARG A 90 1.75 -15.14 43.25
C ARG A 90 0.33 -14.59 43.30
N ALA A 91 0.08 -13.45 43.96
CA ALA A 91 -1.27 -12.93 44.16
C ALA A 91 -1.69 -11.80 43.18
N ARG A 92 -0.83 -11.37 42.24
CA ARG A 92 -1.14 -10.26 41.30
C ARG A 92 -1.48 -10.65 39.86
N THR A 93 -1.73 -11.94 39.60
CA THR A 93 -2.19 -12.42 38.29
C THR A 93 -3.53 -13.14 38.41
N LYS A 94 -4.57 -12.44 38.85
CA LYS A 94 -5.97 -12.91 38.72
C LYS A 94 -6.98 -11.75 38.64
N ALA A 95 -7.08 -11.19 37.44
CA ALA A 95 -8.26 -10.56 36.83
C ALA A 95 -7.89 -10.34 35.35
N ASP A 96 -8.63 -10.71 34.31
CA ASP A 96 -9.96 -11.29 34.16
C ASP A 96 -10.13 -11.43 32.63
N PHE A 97 -10.27 -12.62 32.06
CA PHE A 97 -10.84 -12.87 30.72
C PHE A 97 -11.10 -14.38 30.56
N GLY A 98 -12.31 -14.79 30.91
CA GLY A 98 -12.77 -16.17 30.80
C GLY A 98 -13.23 -16.57 29.40
N ILE A 99 -12.69 -17.68 28.91
CA ILE A 99 -13.34 -18.62 27.99
C ILE A 99 -12.95 -20.01 28.48
N SER A 100 -13.92 -20.84 28.86
CA SER A 100 -13.72 -22.27 29.11
C SER A 100 -14.56 -23.10 28.13
N PRO A 101 -14.05 -24.28 27.69
CA PRO A 101 -14.71 -25.20 26.75
C PRO A 101 -15.48 -26.34 27.50
N PRO A 102 -16.09 -27.31 26.78
CA PRO A 102 -17.22 -28.11 27.24
C PRO A 102 -16.84 -29.49 27.84
N GLY A 103 -17.75 -30.08 28.61
CA GLY A 103 -17.97 -31.55 28.60
C GLY A 103 -17.86 -32.31 29.93
N ALA A 104 -18.99 -32.92 30.31
CA ALA A 104 -19.21 -34.17 31.10
C ALA A 104 -18.74 -34.20 32.58
N ASP A 105 -19.45 -34.79 33.56
CA ASP A 105 -20.48 -35.83 33.55
C ASP A 105 -21.56 -35.58 34.64
N GLU A 106 -22.78 -36.10 34.44
CA GLU A 106 -23.42 -37.24 35.11
C GLU A 106 -23.82 -37.07 36.59
N GLY A 107 -25.13 -37.26 36.82
CA GLY A 107 -25.63 -37.79 38.09
C GLY A 107 -26.33 -36.80 39.02
N SER A 108 -27.57 -36.43 38.70
CA SER A 108 -28.72 -36.48 39.62
C SER A 108 -29.85 -35.53 39.19
N TRP A 109 -30.70 -36.00 38.27
CA TRP A 109 -32.06 -35.47 38.12
C TRP A 109 -33.04 -36.61 38.34
N ARG A 110 -33.46 -36.78 39.60
CA ARG A 110 -34.78 -37.35 39.88
C ARG A 110 -35.83 -36.35 39.40
N ARG A 111 -36.65 -36.80 38.44
CA ARG A 111 -38.05 -36.48 38.14
C ARG A 111 -38.65 -35.24 38.85
N ARG A 112 -39.29 -34.33 38.08
CA ARG A 112 -40.75 -34.05 38.01
C ARG A 112 -41.02 -32.67 37.34
N PRO A 113 -42.26 -32.35 36.93
CA PRO A 113 -42.88 -32.73 35.66
C PRO A 113 -43.17 -31.52 34.74
N GLN A 114 -43.61 -31.85 33.52
CA GLN A 114 -44.28 -30.95 32.57
C GLN A 114 -45.31 -30.03 33.24
N SER A 115 -45.27 -28.75 32.89
CA SER A 115 -46.47 -27.92 32.78
C SER A 115 -46.49 -27.29 31.39
N SER A 116 -47.28 -27.91 30.52
CA SER A 116 -47.98 -27.19 29.46
C SER A 116 -48.91 -26.19 30.12
N ASP A 117 -48.83 -24.92 29.74
CA ASP A 117 -50.01 -24.20 29.26
C ASP A 117 -49.64 -22.81 28.72
N ASP A 118 -50.29 -22.55 27.61
CA ASP A 118 -50.55 -21.30 26.90
C ASP A 118 -50.42 -20.00 27.71
N THR A 119 -49.85 -18.98 27.06
CA THR A 119 -50.64 -17.77 26.77
C THR A 119 -49.95 -16.90 25.74
N ALA A 120 -50.67 -16.71 24.64
CA ALA A 120 -50.40 -15.74 23.59
C ALA A 120 -50.14 -14.34 24.19
N SER A 121 -49.06 -13.71 23.73
CA SER A 121 -48.92 -12.26 23.75
C SER A 121 -48.20 -11.85 22.48
N GLU A 122 -49.02 -11.75 21.45
CA GLU A 122 -48.73 -11.18 20.14
C GLU A 122 -48.46 -9.68 20.31
N SER A 123 -47.24 -9.35 20.74
CA SER A 123 -46.78 -7.97 20.79
C SER A 123 -46.50 -7.50 19.35
N ALA A 124 -47.53 -6.89 18.76
CA ALA A 124 -47.49 -6.19 17.49
C ALA A 124 -46.43 -5.07 17.52
N SER A 125 -45.18 -5.44 17.25
CA SER A 125 -44.16 -4.47 16.87
C SER A 125 -44.51 -3.96 15.46
N PRO A 126 -44.56 -2.64 15.23
CA PRO A 126 -44.84 -2.10 13.91
C PRO A 126 -43.82 -2.68 12.92
N PRO A 127 -44.25 -3.10 11.71
CA PRO A 127 -43.36 -3.67 10.73
C PRO A 127 -42.27 -2.63 10.46
N ARG A 128 -41.04 -2.92 10.90
CA ARG A 128 -39.87 -2.10 10.54
C ARG A 128 -39.90 -1.99 9.03
N PRO A 129 -39.98 -0.78 8.45
CA PRO A 129 -39.94 -0.63 7.01
C PRO A 129 -38.69 -1.35 6.56
N ARG A 130 -38.87 -2.43 5.80
CA ARG A 130 -37.78 -3.09 5.10
C ARG A 130 -37.25 -2.00 4.19
N VAL A 131 -36.19 -1.33 4.64
CA VAL A 131 -35.44 -0.37 3.83
C VAL A 131 -35.12 -1.17 2.59
N ILE A 132 -35.83 -0.84 1.50
CA ILE A 132 -35.60 -1.40 0.18
C ILE A 132 -34.16 -1.04 -0.08
N SER A 133 -33.27 -2.01 0.13
CA SER A 133 -31.85 -1.88 -0.16
C SER A 133 -31.80 -1.44 -1.60
N HIS A 134 -31.47 -0.17 -1.83
CA HIS A 134 -31.35 0.41 -3.15
C HIS A 134 -30.62 -0.62 -4.00
N ALA A 135 -31.31 -1.12 -5.03
CA ALA A 135 -30.75 -2.09 -5.95
C ALA A 135 -29.46 -1.46 -6.46
N GLN A 136 -28.31 -1.91 -5.94
CA GLN A 136 -27.04 -1.41 -6.39
C GLN A 136 -27.04 -1.65 -7.89
N PRO A 137 -26.77 -0.62 -8.71
CA PRO A 137 -26.68 -0.78 -10.15
C PRO A 137 -25.78 -1.99 -10.38
N ARG A 138 -26.27 -2.97 -11.17
CA ARG A 138 -25.52 -4.20 -11.47
C ARG A 138 -24.09 -3.81 -11.79
N ALA A 139 -23.18 -4.08 -10.86
CA ALA A 139 -21.81 -3.62 -10.98
C ALA A 139 -21.27 -4.14 -12.30
N ALA A 140 -20.65 -3.25 -13.07
CA ALA A 140 -20.04 -3.63 -14.34
C ALA A 140 -19.11 -4.83 -14.09
N PRO A 141 -19.04 -5.80 -15.03
CA PRO A 141 -18.13 -6.92 -14.88
C PRO A 141 -16.71 -6.43 -14.59
N LEU A 142 -16.05 -7.06 -13.62
CA LEU A 142 -14.65 -6.76 -13.32
C LEU A 142 -13.77 -7.08 -14.53
N PRO A 143 -12.69 -6.31 -14.76
CA PRO A 143 -11.71 -6.63 -15.78
C PRO A 143 -10.96 -7.92 -15.44
N ASP A 144 -10.39 -8.55 -16.48
CA ASP A 144 -9.63 -9.79 -16.35
C ASP A 144 -8.27 -9.52 -15.71
N ILE A 145 -7.66 -8.35 -16.00
CA ILE A 145 -6.40 -7.90 -15.41
C ILE A 145 -6.62 -6.52 -14.78
N ILE A 146 -6.26 -6.39 -13.51
CA ILE A 146 -6.24 -5.12 -12.77
C ILE A 146 -4.79 -4.75 -12.48
N VAL A 147 -4.32 -3.63 -13.03
CA VAL A 147 -3.06 -3.01 -12.61
C VAL A 147 -3.37 -2.07 -11.45
N VAL A 148 -2.65 -2.20 -10.34
CA VAL A 148 -3.00 -1.51 -9.09
C VAL A 148 -2.06 -0.33 -8.84
N ASP A 149 -2.61 0.87 -8.69
CA ASP A 149 -1.84 2.04 -8.23
C ASP A 149 -1.54 2.00 -6.72
N GLY A 150 -0.51 2.72 -6.29
CA GLY A 150 -0.16 2.88 -4.88
C GLY A 150 -1.31 3.44 -4.03
N SER A 151 -2.15 4.32 -4.59
CA SER A 151 -3.34 4.84 -3.92
C SER A 151 -4.30 3.74 -3.45
N VAL A 152 -4.55 2.74 -4.31
CA VAL A 152 -5.46 1.62 -4.02
C VAL A 152 -4.91 0.73 -2.90
N LEU A 153 -3.60 0.45 -2.91
CA LEU A 153 -2.96 -0.33 -1.84
C LEU A 153 -3.09 0.34 -0.47
N ILE A 154 -3.05 1.67 -0.42
CA ILE A 154 -3.14 2.43 0.83
C ILE A 154 -4.59 2.67 1.27
N HIS A 155 -5.51 2.94 0.34
CA HIS A 155 -6.84 3.42 0.67
C HIS A 155 -7.96 2.41 0.43
N ALA A 156 -7.71 1.31 -0.28
CA ALA A 156 -8.70 0.27 -0.56
C ALA A 156 -8.07 -1.14 -0.60
N LEU A 157 -7.25 -1.47 0.39
CA LEU A 157 -6.56 -2.75 0.49
C LEU A 157 -7.53 -3.95 0.48
N GLY A 158 -8.73 -3.81 1.08
CA GLY A 158 -9.74 -4.85 1.04
C GLY A 158 -10.31 -5.09 -0.36
N ALA A 159 -10.28 -4.12 -1.28
CA ALA A 159 -10.64 -4.34 -2.68
C ALA A 159 -9.65 -5.30 -3.34
N VAL A 160 -8.35 -5.08 -3.12
CA VAL A 160 -7.28 -5.96 -3.61
C VAL A 160 -7.46 -7.39 -3.07
N GLN A 161 -7.73 -7.55 -1.77
CA GLN A 161 -8.05 -8.85 -1.18
C GLN A 161 -9.24 -9.55 -1.85
N ARG A 162 -10.31 -8.80 -2.13
CA ARG A 162 -11.51 -9.35 -2.80
C ARG A 162 -11.19 -9.79 -4.23
N TRP A 163 -10.36 -9.04 -4.96
CA TRP A 163 -9.94 -9.41 -6.31
C TRP A 163 -9.02 -10.63 -6.31
N CYS A 164 -8.09 -10.75 -5.36
CA CYS A 164 -7.21 -11.92 -5.23
C CYS A 164 -7.98 -13.23 -4.95
N ARG A 165 -9.15 -13.13 -4.29
CA ARG A 165 -10.06 -14.28 -4.07
C ARG A 165 -10.94 -14.58 -5.29
N ASN A 166 -11.11 -13.62 -6.19
CA ASN A 166 -11.91 -13.82 -7.39
C ASN A 166 -11.09 -14.60 -8.43
N LYS A 167 -11.53 -15.81 -8.75
CA LYS A 167 -10.85 -16.69 -9.72
C LYS A 167 -10.84 -16.16 -11.16
N ARG A 168 -11.50 -15.04 -11.46
CA ARG A 168 -11.57 -14.47 -12.82
C ARG A 168 -10.59 -13.33 -13.06
N THR A 169 -10.09 -12.69 -12.00
CA THR A 169 -9.30 -11.49 -12.13
C THR A 169 -7.87 -11.74 -11.67
N GLU A 170 -6.93 -11.26 -12.47
CA GLU A 170 -5.50 -11.22 -12.17
C GLU A 170 -5.13 -9.81 -11.71
N VAL A 171 -4.34 -9.71 -10.66
CA VAL A 171 -3.91 -8.46 -10.04
C VAL A 171 -2.42 -8.30 -10.32
N VAL A 172 -2.05 -7.21 -10.94
CA VAL A 172 -0.65 -6.86 -11.24
C VAL A 172 -0.25 -5.66 -10.39
N ILE A 173 0.81 -5.83 -9.61
CA ILE A 173 1.39 -4.79 -8.77
C ILE A 173 2.61 -4.20 -9.50
N PRO A 174 2.57 -2.92 -9.95
CA PRO A 174 3.73 -2.25 -10.52
C PRO A 174 4.89 -2.21 -9.53
N LEU A 175 6.13 -2.34 -10.03
CA LEU A 175 7.33 -2.25 -9.19
C LEU A 175 7.42 -0.90 -8.47
N GLU A 176 6.97 0.17 -9.12
CA GLU A 176 6.99 1.51 -8.54
C GLU A 176 5.98 1.69 -7.40
N ALA A 177 4.88 0.92 -7.39
CA ALA A 177 3.96 0.91 -6.26
C ALA A 177 4.64 0.32 -5.01
N LEU A 178 5.49 -0.71 -5.18
CA LEU A 178 6.29 -1.27 -4.09
C LEU A 178 7.32 -0.26 -3.56
N ASN A 179 8.04 0.44 -4.45
CA ASN A 179 8.95 1.53 -4.07
C ASN A 179 8.23 2.61 -3.28
N THR A 180 7.01 2.96 -3.69
CA THR A 180 6.16 3.92 -2.99
C THR A 180 5.84 3.41 -1.57
N LEU A 181 5.37 2.17 -1.41
CA LEU A 181 5.12 1.58 -0.09
C LEU A 181 6.36 1.65 0.82
N ASP A 182 7.54 1.38 0.27
CA ASP A 182 8.82 1.41 0.99
C ASP A 182 9.21 2.79 1.51
N VAL A 183 8.90 3.85 0.77
CA VAL A 183 9.05 5.22 1.27
C VAL A 183 8.03 5.50 2.37
N LEU A 184 6.79 5.07 2.17
CA LEU A 184 5.67 5.36 3.07
C LEU A 184 5.68 4.57 4.37
N LYS A 185 6.35 3.42 4.43
CA LYS A 185 6.41 2.57 5.65
C LYS A 185 7.23 3.19 6.77
N SER A 186 7.93 4.29 6.53
CA SER A 186 8.70 5.02 7.53
C SER A 186 7.79 5.87 8.45
N GLY A 187 8.12 5.94 9.75
CA GLY A 187 7.37 6.76 10.72
C GLY A 187 6.13 6.09 11.34
N ASN A 188 5.27 6.87 11.99
CA ASN A 188 4.12 6.39 12.76
C ASN A 188 2.78 6.99 12.29
N SER A 189 2.75 7.57 11.10
CA SER A 189 1.52 8.10 10.50
C SER A 189 0.54 6.97 10.17
N GLN A 190 -0.75 7.31 10.04
CA GLN A 190 -1.75 6.35 9.57
C GLN A 190 -1.40 5.81 8.17
N LEU A 191 -0.83 6.65 7.32
CA LEU A 191 -0.29 6.27 6.03
C LEU A 191 0.78 5.18 6.16
N ALA A 192 1.73 5.33 7.10
CA ALA A 192 2.77 4.33 7.34
C ALA A 192 2.24 3.01 7.89
N VAL A 193 1.21 3.07 8.76
CA VAL A 193 0.54 1.86 9.26
C VAL A 193 -0.15 1.11 8.11
N ARG A 194 -0.86 1.82 7.22
CA ARG A 194 -1.52 1.22 6.06
C ARG A 194 -0.50 0.69 5.04
N SER A 195 0.59 1.41 4.81
CA SER A 195 1.68 0.94 3.95
C SER A 195 2.25 -0.40 4.43
N ARG A 196 2.55 -0.52 5.73
CA ARG A 196 3.00 -1.80 6.31
C ARG A 196 1.96 -2.92 6.19
N ALA A 197 0.67 -2.59 6.33
CA ALA A 197 -0.38 -3.58 6.15
C ALA A 197 -0.46 -4.07 4.69
N ALA A 198 -0.31 -3.17 3.73
CA ALA A 198 -0.23 -3.51 2.31
C ALA A 198 1.01 -4.36 2.00
N SER A 199 2.20 -3.98 2.49
CA SER A 199 3.42 -4.77 2.30
C SER A 199 3.28 -6.19 2.85
N ARG A 200 2.76 -6.37 4.06
CA ARG A 200 2.52 -7.70 4.64
C ARG A 200 1.56 -8.55 3.80
N LEU A 201 0.47 -7.95 3.32
CA LEU A 201 -0.45 -8.65 2.43
C LEU A 201 0.24 -9.10 1.14
N LEU A 202 1.08 -8.25 0.56
CA LEU A 202 1.80 -8.58 -0.67
C LEU A 202 2.84 -9.67 -0.41
N GLU A 203 3.54 -9.65 0.74
CA GLU A 203 4.44 -10.73 1.17
C GLU A 203 3.70 -12.07 1.33
N ASP A 204 2.49 -12.06 1.87
CA ASP A 204 1.68 -13.26 2.09
C ASP A 204 1.06 -13.82 0.79
N GLU A 205 0.68 -12.95 -0.16
CA GLU A 205 -0.08 -13.35 -1.35
C GLU A 205 0.80 -13.50 -2.60
N VAL A 206 1.83 -12.69 -2.79
CA VAL A 206 2.66 -12.73 -4.01
C VAL A 206 3.55 -13.97 -3.99
N GLY A 207 3.42 -14.80 -5.03
CA GLY A 207 4.16 -16.06 -5.18
C GLY A 207 3.37 -17.29 -4.70
N GLU A 208 2.53 -17.13 -3.68
CA GLU A 208 1.61 -18.18 -3.21
C GLU A 208 0.29 -18.18 -3.99
N ASN A 209 -0.25 -16.99 -4.27
CA ASN A 209 -1.50 -16.84 -5.01
C ASN A 209 -1.22 -16.54 -6.50
N PRO A 210 -1.58 -17.44 -7.44
CA PRO A 210 -1.33 -17.22 -8.87
C PRO A 210 -2.16 -16.08 -9.47
N ARG A 211 -3.08 -15.49 -8.70
CA ARG A 211 -3.91 -14.35 -9.12
C ARG A 211 -3.28 -13.00 -8.82
N ILE A 212 -2.22 -12.95 -8.02
CA ILE A 212 -1.50 -11.70 -7.78
C ILE A 212 -0.04 -11.89 -8.16
N ARG A 213 0.47 -10.96 -8.94
CA ARG A 213 1.89 -10.94 -9.30
C ARG A 213 2.44 -9.53 -9.28
N VAL A 214 3.75 -9.45 -9.15
CA VAL A 214 4.49 -8.21 -9.35
C VAL A 214 4.83 -8.08 -10.84
N GLN A 215 4.83 -6.86 -11.34
CA GLN A 215 5.30 -6.52 -12.68
C GLN A 215 6.72 -7.06 -12.89
N ARG A 216 6.99 -7.65 -14.06
CA ARG A 216 8.34 -8.09 -14.44
C ARG A 216 9.22 -6.89 -14.79
N ASP A 217 10.53 -6.98 -14.57
CA ASP A 217 11.47 -5.89 -14.85
C ASP A 217 11.48 -5.45 -16.33
N ASP A 218 11.19 -6.38 -17.25
CA ASP A 218 11.10 -6.15 -18.70
C ASP A 218 9.69 -5.77 -19.18
N ALA A 219 8.68 -5.88 -18.32
CA ALA A 219 7.28 -5.64 -18.64
C ALA A 219 6.92 -4.16 -18.55
N PHE A 220 7.59 -3.31 -19.32
CA PHE A 220 7.32 -1.87 -19.39
C PHE A 220 7.47 -1.33 -20.81
N ILE A 221 6.72 -0.26 -21.12
CA ILE A 221 6.88 0.52 -22.34
C ILE A 221 7.64 1.80 -21.99
N PRO A 222 8.74 2.16 -22.67
CA PRO A 222 9.39 3.45 -22.48
C PRO A 222 8.41 4.61 -22.68
N TRP A 223 8.46 5.60 -21.79
CA TRP A 223 7.51 6.72 -21.77
C TRP A 223 7.45 7.47 -23.11
N ASP A 224 8.59 7.70 -23.75
CA ASP A 224 8.68 8.47 -24.99
C ASP A 224 7.93 7.78 -26.14
N THR A 225 7.93 6.44 -26.17
CA THR A 225 7.17 5.65 -27.16
C THR A 225 5.66 5.82 -26.98
N MET A 226 5.18 5.98 -25.75
CA MET A 226 3.77 6.22 -25.47
C MET A 226 3.37 7.64 -25.81
N ALA A 227 4.18 8.61 -25.37
CA ALA A 227 3.94 10.03 -25.60
C ALA A 227 3.92 10.38 -27.10
N ALA A 228 4.79 9.75 -27.90
CA ALA A 228 4.81 9.95 -29.35
C ALA A 228 3.59 9.39 -30.08
N LYS A 229 2.92 8.37 -29.53
CA LYS A 229 1.73 7.72 -30.13
C LYS A 229 0.41 8.31 -29.66
N ALA A 230 0.42 9.18 -28.64
CA ALA A 230 -0.79 9.83 -28.19
C ALA A 230 -1.38 10.64 -29.37
N PRO A 231 -2.68 10.48 -29.68
CA PRO A 231 -3.29 11.10 -30.84
C PRO A 231 -3.08 12.62 -30.79
N SER A 232 -2.29 13.10 -31.73
CA SER A 232 -1.82 14.48 -31.89
C SER A 232 -2.94 15.52 -32.08
N GLY A 233 -4.21 15.11 -32.05
CA GLY A 233 -5.39 15.97 -32.05
C GLY A 233 -5.73 16.57 -30.67
N ALA A 234 -5.19 16.01 -29.57
CA ALA A 234 -5.12 16.73 -28.32
C ALA A 234 -3.96 17.72 -28.44
N SER A 235 -4.25 18.83 -29.13
CA SER A 235 -3.43 20.03 -29.26
C SER A 235 -2.44 20.11 -28.12
N SER A 236 -1.14 20.08 -28.44
CA SER A 236 -0.04 20.54 -27.59
C SER A 236 -0.47 20.64 -26.13
N VAL A 237 -0.23 19.63 -25.28
CA VAL A 237 -0.27 19.86 -23.83
C VAL A 237 0.50 21.15 -23.64
N PRO A 238 -0.17 22.27 -23.32
CA PRO A 238 0.53 23.52 -23.39
C PRO A 238 1.67 23.35 -22.41
N ASN A 239 2.86 23.78 -22.78
CA ASN A 239 3.88 24.17 -21.81
C ASN A 239 3.35 25.34 -20.93
N GLN A 240 2.05 25.39 -20.60
CA GLN A 240 1.53 26.15 -19.49
C GLN A 240 1.88 25.36 -18.23
N PRO A 241 2.79 25.90 -17.40
CA PRO A 241 2.94 25.42 -16.05
C PRO A 241 1.63 25.74 -15.34
N ASP A 242 0.72 24.77 -15.26
CA ASP A 242 -0.35 24.85 -14.29
C ASP A 242 0.34 24.97 -12.94
N SER A 243 0.25 26.16 -12.35
CA SER A 243 1.16 26.65 -11.30
C SER A 243 1.13 25.82 -10.01
N ARG A 244 0.25 24.82 -9.93
CA ARG A 244 0.18 23.82 -8.87
C ARG A 244 1.37 22.86 -8.87
N TRP A 245 2.02 22.64 -10.02
CA TRP A 245 3.10 21.64 -10.17
C TRP A 245 4.37 22.22 -10.82
N LYS A 246 4.79 23.42 -10.39
CA LYS A 246 6.01 24.11 -10.85
C LYS A 246 7.29 23.30 -10.54
N VAL A 247 7.54 22.26 -11.32
CA VAL A 247 8.89 21.73 -11.58
C VAL A 247 9.18 22.12 -13.03
N GLU A 248 9.94 23.20 -13.19
CA GLU A 248 10.19 23.92 -14.44
C GLU A 248 10.64 22.96 -15.57
N GLY A 249 9.85 22.88 -16.64
CA GLY A 249 10.21 22.19 -17.90
C GLY A 249 10.04 20.67 -17.95
N ALA A 250 9.58 20.01 -16.88
CA ALA A 250 9.60 18.56 -16.76
C ALA A 250 8.25 17.91 -17.09
N GLY A 251 8.22 17.03 -18.09
CA GLY A 251 7.07 16.14 -18.32
C GLY A 251 6.72 15.31 -17.06
N ALA A 252 5.52 14.73 -17.04
CA ALA A 252 5.01 13.72 -16.10
C ALA A 252 6.02 13.17 -15.04
N PRO A 253 5.75 13.27 -13.72
CA PRO A 253 6.63 12.75 -12.67
C PRO A 253 7.01 11.28 -12.90
N GLU A 254 8.27 10.94 -12.60
CA GLU A 254 8.87 9.65 -12.96
C GLU A 254 8.13 8.46 -12.34
N TRP A 255 7.76 8.54 -11.06
CA TRP A 255 6.96 7.52 -10.38
C TRP A 255 5.64 7.25 -11.12
N MET A 256 4.93 8.30 -11.52
CA MET A 256 3.66 8.18 -12.23
C MET A 256 3.87 7.60 -13.64
N LYS A 257 4.92 8.03 -14.35
CA LYS A 257 5.29 7.45 -15.65
C LYS A 257 5.41 5.94 -15.54
N ARG A 258 6.13 5.43 -14.53
CA ARG A 258 6.34 3.98 -14.34
C ARG A 258 5.03 3.21 -14.11
N ILE A 259 4.12 3.73 -13.28
CA ILE A 259 2.80 3.12 -13.05
C ILE A 259 2.01 3.04 -14.37
N VAL A 260 1.95 4.15 -15.11
CA VAL A 260 1.21 4.23 -16.37
C VAL A 260 1.86 3.40 -17.48
N CYS A 261 3.19 3.35 -17.55
CA CYS A 261 3.96 2.49 -18.45
C CYS A 261 3.66 1.01 -18.20
N CYS A 262 3.58 0.58 -16.93
CA CYS A 262 3.17 -0.76 -16.54
C CYS A 262 1.76 -1.06 -17.06
N ALA A 263 0.80 -0.17 -16.77
CA ALA A 263 -0.58 -0.33 -17.21
C ALA A 263 -0.71 -0.42 -18.74
N LYS A 264 0.06 0.37 -19.49
CA LYS A 264 0.06 0.31 -20.95
C LYS A 264 0.69 -0.98 -21.49
N TRP A 265 1.76 -1.46 -20.87
CA TRP A 265 2.35 -2.75 -21.22
C TRP A 265 1.32 -3.88 -21.06
N GLU A 266 0.72 -3.98 -19.87
CA GLU A 266 -0.30 -5.00 -19.58
C GLU A 266 -1.52 -4.84 -20.49
N SER A 267 -1.96 -3.61 -20.80
CA SER A 267 -3.04 -3.37 -21.76
C SER A 267 -2.71 -3.89 -23.15
N ASN A 268 -1.49 -3.66 -23.66
CA ASN A 268 -1.10 -4.15 -24.98
C ASN A 268 -1.02 -5.69 -25.03
N THR A 269 -0.44 -6.32 -24.02
CA THR A 269 -0.32 -7.80 -23.94
C THR A 269 -1.66 -8.47 -23.62
N GLY A 270 -2.46 -7.89 -22.73
CA GLY A 270 -3.79 -8.40 -22.41
C GLY A 270 -4.75 -8.30 -23.59
N THR A 271 -4.67 -7.21 -24.37
CA THR A 271 -5.49 -7.04 -25.57
C THR A 271 -5.17 -8.10 -26.63
N THR A 272 -3.91 -8.53 -26.77
CA THR A 272 -3.58 -9.64 -27.68
C THR A 272 -4.20 -10.97 -27.26
N ASP A 273 -4.44 -11.15 -25.97
CA ASP A 273 -5.12 -12.31 -25.39
C ASP A 273 -6.65 -12.16 -25.33
N GLY A 274 -7.20 -11.02 -25.80
CA GLY A 274 -8.62 -10.69 -25.66
C GLY A 274 -9.07 -10.38 -24.22
N LYS A 275 -8.13 -10.19 -23.29
CA LYS A 275 -8.39 -9.86 -21.90
C LYS A 275 -8.62 -8.36 -21.73
N ARG A 276 -9.63 -8.01 -20.93
CA ARG A 276 -9.86 -6.60 -20.56
C ARG A 276 -8.93 -6.21 -19.42
N VAL A 277 -8.20 -5.11 -19.61
CA VAL A 277 -7.21 -4.59 -18.67
C VAL A 277 -7.63 -3.21 -18.19
N ALA A 278 -7.64 -2.99 -16.88
CA ALA A 278 -7.89 -1.68 -16.30
C ALA A 278 -6.83 -1.29 -15.26
N LEU A 279 -6.53 0.00 -15.18
CA LEU A 279 -5.73 0.60 -14.12
C LEU A 279 -6.66 1.04 -12.98
N ALA A 280 -6.53 0.40 -11.83
CA ALA A 280 -7.28 0.73 -10.63
C ALA A 280 -6.65 1.92 -9.89
N VAL A 281 -7.45 2.95 -9.64
CA VAL A 281 -7.02 4.19 -8.96
C VAL A 281 -8.10 4.62 -7.98
N ILE A 282 -7.71 5.22 -6.85
CA ILE A 282 -8.67 5.78 -5.89
C ILE A 282 -9.27 7.07 -6.40
N ASP A 283 -10.56 7.26 -6.14
CA ASP A 283 -11.21 8.55 -6.34
C ASP A 283 -10.89 9.53 -5.20
N SER A 284 -10.08 10.55 -5.52
CA SER A 284 -9.76 11.62 -4.58
C SER A 284 -10.96 12.56 -4.44
N VAL A 285 -11.73 12.33 -3.37
CA VAL A 285 -12.86 13.22 -2.99
C VAL A 285 -12.47 14.15 -1.83
N ASP A 286 -11.37 13.86 -1.11
CA ASP A 286 -10.99 14.54 0.13
C ASP A 286 -9.58 15.17 0.09
N ALA A 287 -9.25 15.93 -0.95
CA ALA A 287 -7.89 16.44 -1.15
C ALA A 287 -7.60 17.71 -0.33
N ASN A 288 -7.10 17.53 0.90
CA ASN A 288 -6.14 18.47 1.49
C ASN A 288 -4.83 17.74 1.82
N PRO A 289 -3.89 17.66 0.85
CA PRO A 289 -2.64 16.95 1.06
C PRO A 289 -1.74 17.74 2.02
N ALA A 290 -1.73 17.37 3.29
CA ALA A 290 -0.90 17.98 4.32
C ALA A 290 0.52 17.39 4.37
N GLY A 291 0.76 16.24 3.72
CA GLY A 291 2.02 15.49 3.80
C GLY A 291 2.88 15.52 2.54
N ARG A 292 4.22 15.55 2.72
CA ARG A 292 5.22 15.52 1.64
C ARG A 292 5.04 14.35 0.66
N HIS A 293 4.51 13.21 1.13
CA HIS A 293 4.39 11.98 0.35
C HIS A 293 2.93 11.63 -0.02
N GLU A 294 1.95 12.46 0.35
CA GLU A 294 0.54 12.17 0.07
C GLU A 294 0.21 12.25 -1.41
N SER A 295 0.91 13.09 -2.17
CA SER A 295 0.75 13.17 -3.63
C SER A 295 1.11 11.87 -4.36
N LEU A 296 1.87 10.96 -3.73
CA LEU A 296 2.22 9.66 -4.30
C LEU A 296 1.07 8.65 -4.25
N VAL A 297 0.04 8.90 -3.43
CA VAL A 297 -1.07 7.95 -3.17
C VAL A 297 -2.43 8.58 -3.37
N ASP A 298 -2.48 9.76 -3.99
CA ASP A 298 -3.72 10.48 -4.28
C ASP A 298 -4.46 9.88 -5.49
N GLY A 299 -3.72 9.29 -6.44
CA GLY A 299 -4.26 8.65 -7.63
C GLY A 299 -4.67 9.63 -8.74
N ASP A 300 -5.07 10.87 -8.42
CA ASP A 300 -5.59 11.84 -9.39
C ASP A 300 -4.66 12.11 -10.58
N LEU A 301 -3.36 12.24 -10.31
CA LEU A 301 -2.38 12.47 -11.37
C LEU A 301 -2.27 11.25 -12.30
N VAL A 302 -2.25 10.03 -11.72
CA VAL A 302 -2.20 8.76 -12.46
C VAL A 302 -3.45 8.62 -13.32
N ARG A 303 -4.63 8.85 -12.75
CA ARG A 303 -5.93 8.84 -13.46
C ARG A 303 -5.92 9.79 -14.65
N SER A 304 -5.58 11.06 -14.45
CA SER A 304 -5.56 12.08 -15.51
C SER A 304 -4.66 11.66 -16.69
N TRP A 305 -3.46 11.15 -16.40
CA TRP A 305 -2.53 10.72 -17.45
C TRP A 305 -2.96 9.41 -18.12
N ALA A 306 -3.51 8.46 -17.36
CA ALA A 306 -4.03 7.23 -17.90
C ALA A 306 -5.18 7.47 -18.89
N SER A 307 -6.13 8.34 -18.55
CA SER A 307 -7.22 8.74 -19.46
C SER A 307 -6.69 9.42 -20.73
N LYS A 308 -5.69 10.31 -20.62
CA LYS A 308 -5.06 10.96 -21.79
C LYS A 308 -4.38 9.96 -22.74
N LEU A 309 -3.90 8.83 -22.22
CA LEU A 309 -3.24 7.77 -22.98
C LEU A 309 -4.21 6.67 -23.46
N GLY A 310 -5.52 6.90 -23.27
CA GLY A 310 -6.57 5.95 -23.64
C GLY A 310 -6.50 4.64 -22.87
N LEU A 311 -5.97 4.66 -21.64
CA LEU A 311 -6.04 3.51 -20.74
C LEU A 311 -7.41 3.48 -20.09
N GLU A 312 -7.94 2.28 -19.90
CA GLU A 312 -9.15 2.08 -19.12
C GLU A 312 -8.82 2.28 -17.63
N VAL A 313 -9.50 3.23 -16.99
CA VAL A 313 -9.34 3.52 -15.56
C VAL A 313 -10.55 2.98 -14.82
N MET A 314 -10.29 2.23 -13.75
CA MET A 314 -11.32 1.74 -12.83
C MET A 314 -11.21 2.51 -11.52
N ASP A 315 -12.23 3.32 -11.24
CA ASP A 315 -12.29 4.08 -9.99
C ASP A 315 -12.66 3.17 -8.82
N VAL A 316 -11.84 3.20 -7.78
CA VAL A 316 -12.00 2.39 -6.58
C VAL A 316 -12.46 3.29 -5.44
N GLU A 317 -13.57 2.89 -4.82
CA GLU A 317 -14.07 3.59 -3.63
C GLU A 317 -13.07 3.42 -2.48
N LYS A 318 -12.69 4.55 -1.89
CA LYS A 318 -11.87 4.60 -0.68
C LYS A 318 -12.56 3.84 0.44
N GLU A 319 -11.89 2.83 0.99
CA GLU A 319 -12.42 2.10 2.13
C GLU A 319 -12.50 3.04 3.33
N ARG A 320 -13.70 3.15 3.89
CA ARG A 320 -13.88 3.85 5.16
C ARG A 320 -12.96 3.16 6.16
N PRO A 321 -12.08 3.91 6.87
CA PRO A 321 -11.26 3.32 7.91
C PRO A 321 -12.22 2.59 8.83
N ALA A 322 -12.00 1.28 9.03
CA ALA A 322 -12.82 0.48 9.92
C ALA A 322 -12.87 1.25 11.23
N GLN A 323 -14.00 1.92 11.50
CA GLN A 323 -14.17 2.68 12.72
C GLN A 323 -13.91 1.65 13.80
N SER A 324 -12.83 1.85 14.57
CA SER A 324 -12.46 0.92 15.62
C SER A 324 -13.75 0.64 16.38
N PRO A 325 -14.19 -0.64 16.47
CA PRO A 325 -15.53 -0.99 16.92
C PRO A 325 -15.80 -0.15 18.16
N GLY A 326 -16.72 0.81 18.02
CA GLY A 326 -16.82 1.93 18.94
C GLY A 326 -16.85 1.36 20.34
N LYS A 327 -15.94 1.81 21.20
CA LYS A 327 -15.72 1.31 22.56
C LYS A 327 -16.97 1.41 23.47
N GLY A 328 -18.12 1.81 22.93
CA GLY A 328 -19.41 1.95 23.59
C GLY A 328 -20.49 0.95 23.16
N GLU A 329 -20.33 0.17 22.09
CA GLU A 329 -21.32 -0.88 21.76
C GLU A 329 -20.90 -2.25 22.32
N ARG A 330 -20.49 -2.24 23.61
CA ARG A 330 -20.90 -3.35 24.48
C ARG A 330 -22.41 -3.28 24.48
N ARG A 331 -23.04 -4.02 23.57
CA ARG A 331 -24.46 -4.33 23.69
C ARG A 331 -24.67 -4.78 25.11
N ALA A 332 -25.33 -3.92 25.89
CA ALA A 332 -26.16 -4.33 26.98
C ALA A 332 -27.24 -5.24 26.38
N ARG A 333 -26.87 -6.48 26.03
CA ARG A 333 -27.67 -7.62 26.45
C ARG A 333 -27.52 -7.56 27.97
N GLY A 334 -28.40 -6.88 28.69
CA GLY A 334 -29.69 -7.50 28.99
C GLY A 334 -29.34 -8.88 29.56
N GLY A 335 -28.74 -8.90 30.75
CA GLY A 335 -29.55 -9.07 31.95
C GLY A 335 -29.80 -10.56 32.16
N GLY A 336 -28.78 -11.26 32.63
CA GLY A 336 -28.85 -12.64 33.10
C GLY A 336 -28.03 -12.72 34.37
N ALA A 337 -28.70 -12.48 35.48
CA ALA A 337 -28.16 -12.51 36.83
C ALA A 337 -27.74 -13.92 37.25
N GLY A 338 -26.76 -13.98 38.15
CA GLY A 338 -26.40 -15.18 38.93
C GLY A 338 -25.19 -15.92 38.34
N GLY A 339 -24.12 -16.20 39.07
CA GLY A 339 -23.89 -16.09 40.49
C GLY A 339 -22.39 -16.28 40.74
N ARG A 340 -21.97 -15.82 41.91
CA ARG A 340 -20.60 -15.81 42.40
C ARG A 340 -20.07 -17.22 42.69
N ALA A 341 -18.74 -17.26 42.83
CA ALA A 341 -17.98 -17.99 43.84
C ALA A 341 -17.44 -19.39 43.49
N GLY A 342 -16.15 -19.57 43.80
CA GLY A 342 -15.66 -20.83 44.37
C GLY A 342 -14.47 -21.47 43.68
N GLY A 343 -13.26 -21.11 44.11
CA GLY A 343 -12.26 -22.12 44.49
C GLY A 343 -11.28 -22.66 43.42
N PRO A 344 -10.01 -22.90 43.79
CA PRO A 344 -9.02 -23.62 42.98
C PRO A 344 -9.00 -25.13 43.32
N PRO A 345 -8.67 -26.02 42.36
CA PRO A 345 -8.17 -27.35 42.72
C PRO A 345 -6.72 -27.59 42.26
N PRO A 346 -6.08 -28.63 42.82
CA PRO A 346 -4.64 -28.75 42.91
C PRO A 346 -4.02 -29.50 41.73
N GLY A 347 -2.73 -29.28 41.52
CA GLY A 347 -1.98 -29.88 40.43
C GLY A 347 -1.63 -31.36 40.60
N ARG A 348 -1.03 -31.93 39.55
CA ARG A 348 0.13 -32.85 39.57
C ARG A 348 0.45 -33.33 38.15
N GLY A 349 1.75 -33.48 37.87
CA GLY A 349 2.29 -34.35 36.81
C GLY A 349 2.90 -33.61 35.62
N ARG A 350 4.19 -33.27 35.66
CA ARG A 350 5.31 -34.08 35.14
C ARG A 350 5.21 -34.44 33.65
N SER A 351 5.90 -33.64 32.82
CA SER A 351 6.68 -34.02 31.63
C SER A 351 7.39 -32.73 31.20
N ARG A 352 8.62 -32.42 31.63
CA ARG A 352 9.91 -33.01 31.23
C ARG A 352 9.97 -33.25 29.72
N GLY A 353 10.32 -32.22 28.96
CA GLY A 353 10.56 -32.32 27.53
C GLY A 353 11.16 -31.04 26.95
N GLY A 354 12.47 -31.09 26.64
CA GLY A 354 13.05 -30.35 25.52
C GLY A 354 13.40 -28.88 25.77
N LEU A 355 14.40 -28.64 26.63
CA LEU A 355 15.27 -27.49 26.47
C LEU A 355 16.01 -27.69 25.14
N VAL A 356 15.49 -27.09 24.06
CA VAL A 356 16.23 -27.02 22.80
C VAL A 356 17.33 -25.99 23.04
N GLU A 357 18.50 -26.49 23.40
CA GLU A 357 19.75 -25.74 23.32
C GLU A 357 19.82 -25.08 21.95
N LYS A 358 19.83 -23.75 21.93
CA LYS A 358 20.28 -23.01 20.77
C LYS A 358 21.75 -23.40 20.57
N PRO A 359 22.14 -24.07 19.47
CA PRO A 359 23.54 -24.21 19.17
C PRO A 359 24.13 -22.80 19.06
N ALA A 360 25.17 -22.52 19.84
CA ALA A 360 26.03 -21.38 19.59
C ALA A 360 26.45 -21.48 18.12
N ALA A 361 26.10 -20.46 17.34
CA ALA A 361 26.58 -20.36 15.97
C ALA A 361 28.10 -20.32 16.03
N ALA A 362 28.73 -21.47 15.72
CA ALA A 362 30.13 -21.52 15.41
C ALA A 362 30.35 -20.57 14.25
N ILE A 363 31.06 -19.47 14.51
CA ILE A 363 31.62 -18.59 13.50
C ILE A 363 32.68 -19.44 12.79
N MET A 364 32.26 -20.25 11.82
CA MET A 364 33.17 -20.81 10.83
C MET A 364 33.63 -19.63 9.98
N ALA A 365 34.90 -19.28 10.15
CA ALA A 365 35.60 -18.39 9.24
C ALA A 365 35.41 -18.92 7.80
N PRO A 366 35.05 -18.06 6.83
CA PRO A 366 34.99 -18.48 5.45
C PRO A 366 36.39 -18.97 5.01
N PRO A 367 36.48 -20.03 4.18
CA PRO A 367 37.73 -20.41 3.55
C PRO A 367 38.28 -19.20 2.79
N ALA A 368 39.60 -19.01 2.84
CA ALA A 368 40.32 -17.91 2.21
C ALA A 368 40.05 -17.85 0.69
N GLY A 369 38.96 -17.17 0.31
CA GLY A 369 38.59 -16.83 -1.04
C GLY A 369 38.95 -15.38 -1.30
N LYS A 370 39.66 -15.15 -2.40
CA LYS A 370 40.29 -13.90 -2.83
C LYS A 370 39.39 -12.68 -2.58
N ILE A 371 39.81 -11.82 -1.64
CA ILE A 371 39.17 -10.53 -1.34
C ILE A 371 39.40 -9.61 -2.55
N ILE A 372 38.37 -9.38 -3.35
CA ILE A 372 38.37 -8.33 -4.37
C ILE A 372 38.17 -7.00 -3.64
N ARG A 373 39.27 -6.25 -3.44
CA ARG A 373 39.21 -4.88 -2.93
C ARG A 373 38.75 -3.97 -4.06
N VAL A 374 37.49 -3.54 -3.99
CA VAL A 374 36.97 -2.48 -4.88
C VAL A 374 37.35 -1.14 -4.24
N LEU A 375 38.32 -0.44 -4.85
CA LEU A 375 38.63 0.95 -4.51
C LEU A 375 37.54 1.87 -5.09
N ALA A 376 37.25 2.97 -4.40
CA ALA A 376 36.20 3.95 -4.74
C ALA A 376 36.44 4.76 -6.04
N ARG A 377 37.30 4.28 -6.93
CA ARG A 377 37.46 4.72 -8.33
C ARG A 377 37.47 3.45 -9.16
N GLY A 378 36.43 3.23 -9.96
CA GLY A 378 36.13 1.96 -10.64
C GLY A 378 37.15 1.50 -11.69
N GLU A 379 38.37 1.20 -11.28
CA GLU A 379 39.35 0.48 -12.07
C GLU A 379 39.47 -0.95 -11.54
N LYS A 380 39.27 -1.91 -12.43
CA LYS A 380 39.26 -3.35 -12.16
C LYS A 380 40.65 -3.91 -12.45
N LEU A 381 41.29 -4.54 -11.46
CA LEU A 381 42.56 -5.27 -11.62
C LEU A 381 42.27 -6.72 -12.01
N ASP A 382 42.92 -7.21 -13.05
CA ASP A 382 42.82 -8.61 -13.46
C ASP A 382 43.68 -9.51 -12.54
N PRO A 383 43.21 -10.73 -12.22
CA PRO A 383 43.95 -11.66 -11.37
C PRO A 383 45.03 -12.40 -12.17
N GLU A 384 46.25 -12.43 -11.65
CA GLU A 384 47.28 -13.42 -12.04
C GLU A 384 46.92 -14.84 -11.58
#